data_AF-A0AAW9HS42-F1
#
_entry.id   AF-A0AAW9HS42-F1
#
_cell.length_a   1.000
_cell.length_b   1.000
_cell.length_c   1.000
_cell.angle_alpha   90.00
_cell.angle_beta   90.00
_cell.angle_gamma   90.00
#
_symmetry.space_group_name_H-M   'P 1'
#
loop_
_entity.id
_entity.type
_entity.pdbx_description
1 polymer ?
#
loop_
_entity_poly.entity_id
_entity_poly.type
_entity_poly.pdbx_seq_one_letter_code
_entity_poly.pdbx_strand_id
1 'polypeptide(L)'
;MESFQETLTNKGADVPGNCSESRGCHNNLPQTGHTHFSQGESPAETPVCSGSDTTLDASVKSWLDAHEAQWRERIARGKHLVVGIDGRSGAGKSTCARAMQAYFASCGVSAQIVEVEDYIEGWSGLVAGCVLLAPRVADFVRTGVFVARTWDWYADSWSVDVSTTTASILLLTGCGATSASLAPLVNLSVWMDAPEDIRRRMVVLRDGDPESWWALWAEQEEALLRERNSQECNDIIVRAHIGPYSANLNPV
;
A
#
# COMPACT_ATOMS: atom_id res chain seq x y z
N MET A 1 42.90 2.27 -59.66
CA MET A 1 42.75 1.09 -58.80
C MET A 1 41.94 1.50 -57.59
N GLU A 2 40.70 1.13 -57.37
CA GLU A 2 39.53 0.77 -58.19
C GLU A 2 38.36 0.87 -57.20
N SER A 3 37.24 1.43 -57.64
CA SER A 3 35.96 1.37 -56.93
C SER A 3 35.40 -0.05 -57.00
N PHE A 4 34.65 -0.52 -56.00
CA PHE A 4 33.56 -1.48 -56.26
C PHE A 4 32.49 -1.39 -55.16
N GLN A 5 31.29 -0.94 -55.58
CA GLN A 5 30.01 -1.30 -54.97
C GLN A 5 29.65 -2.74 -55.37
N GLU A 6 28.85 -3.44 -54.57
CA GLU A 6 27.90 -4.54 -54.89
C GLU A 6 27.75 -5.46 -53.65
N THR A 7 26.64 -6.07 -53.23
CA THR A 7 25.26 -6.23 -53.74
C THR A 7 24.38 -6.69 -52.58
N LEU A 8 23.11 -6.31 -52.60
CA LEU A 8 22.01 -6.83 -51.78
C LEU A 8 21.83 -8.35 -51.96
N THR A 9 21.54 -9.09 -50.89
CA THR A 9 20.70 -10.28 -51.03
C THR A 9 19.82 -10.49 -49.81
N ASN A 10 18.54 -10.24 -50.00
CA ASN A 10 17.45 -10.67 -49.13
C ASN A 10 17.26 -12.18 -49.33
N LYS A 11 17.29 -12.96 -48.25
CA LYS A 11 16.62 -14.26 -48.18
C LYS A 11 16.00 -14.41 -46.80
N GLY A 12 14.68 -14.28 -46.76
CA GLY A 12 13.89 -14.80 -45.66
C GLY A 12 13.87 -16.33 -45.69
N ALA A 13 13.83 -16.93 -44.51
CA ALA A 13 13.29 -18.27 -44.26
C ALA A 13 13.04 -18.40 -42.75
N ASP A 14 11.75 -18.51 -42.41
CA ASP A 14 11.16 -19.35 -41.37
C ASP A 14 11.96 -19.65 -40.09
N VAL A 15 11.48 -19.10 -38.97
CA VAL A 15 11.70 -19.69 -37.65
C VAL A 15 10.41 -20.40 -37.23
N PRO A 16 10.39 -21.75 -37.16
CA PRO A 16 9.24 -22.49 -36.67
C PRO A 16 9.14 -22.40 -35.14
N GLY A 17 7.90 -22.39 -34.67
CA GLY A 17 7.56 -22.23 -33.27
C GLY A 17 7.81 -23.44 -32.38
N ASN A 18 7.72 -23.10 -31.09
CA ASN A 18 7.26 -23.89 -29.96
C ASN A 18 8.05 -25.14 -29.55
N CYS A 19 8.69 -25.04 -28.38
CA CYS A 19 8.70 -26.13 -27.42
C CYS A 19 8.48 -25.58 -26.01
N SER A 20 7.35 -26.03 -25.48
CA SER A 20 6.83 -25.99 -24.12
C SER A 20 7.79 -26.52 -23.07
N GLU A 21 7.72 -25.94 -21.87
CA GLU A 21 7.54 -26.60 -20.56
C GLU A 21 8.17 -25.74 -19.44
N SER A 22 7.54 -24.61 -19.09
CA SER A 22 7.68 -24.07 -17.74
C SER A 22 6.61 -24.74 -16.88
N ARG A 23 7.05 -25.70 -16.07
CA ARG A 23 6.22 -26.33 -15.04
C ARG A 23 5.68 -25.23 -14.13
N GLY A 24 4.37 -24.99 -14.22
CA GLY A 24 3.65 -24.13 -13.31
C GLY A 24 3.71 -24.72 -11.91
N CYS A 25 4.41 -24.05 -11.00
CA CYS A 25 4.12 -24.15 -9.58
C CYS A 25 2.81 -23.40 -9.34
N HIS A 26 1.67 -24.07 -9.56
CA HIS A 26 0.39 -23.60 -9.04
C HIS A 26 0.44 -23.68 -7.52
N ASN A 27 0.75 -22.57 -6.86
CA ASN A 27 0.53 -22.42 -5.44
C ASN A 27 -0.97 -22.18 -5.23
N ASN A 28 -1.69 -23.25 -4.86
CA ASN A 28 -3.03 -23.17 -4.31
C ASN A 28 -2.97 -22.51 -2.93
N LEU A 29 -2.86 -21.19 -2.89
CA LEU A 29 -3.14 -20.40 -1.70
C LEU A 29 -4.66 -20.17 -1.63
N PRO A 30 -5.27 -20.26 -0.44
CA PRO A 30 -6.71 -20.04 -0.29
C PRO A 30 -7.05 -18.59 -0.68
N GLN A 31 -8.07 -18.46 -1.51
CA GLN A 31 -8.63 -17.18 -1.94
C GLN A 31 -9.35 -16.50 -0.76
N THR A 32 -8.57 -15.89 0.11
CA THR A 32 -9.07 -14.98 1.16
C THR A 32 -8.85 -13.57 0.63
N GLY A 33 -9.89 -13.03 0.01
CA GLY A 33 -9.82 -11.70 -0.57
C GLY A 33 -9.77 -10.63 0.51
N HIS A 34 -8.94 -9.62 0.28
CA HIS A 34 -9.01 -8.36 1.00
C HIS A 34 -10.35 -7.70 0.70
N THR A 35 -11.31 -7.82 1.61
CA THR A 35 -12.60 -7.14 1.48
C THR A 35 -12.44 -5.65 1.76
N HIS A 36 -12.43 -4.82 0.72
CA HIS A 36 -12.98 -3.47 0.79
C HIS A 36 -14.16 -3.31 -0.17
N PHE A 37 -15.33 -3.39 0.47
CA PHE A 37 -16.70 -3.04 0.11
C PHE A 37 -16.94 -2.18 -1.15
N SER A 38 -17.88 -2.65 -1.98
CA SER A 38 -18.83 -1.80 -2.70
C SER A 38 -20.27 -2.32 -2.50
N GLN A 39 -21.24 -1.42 -2.59
CA GLN A 39 -22.56 -1.41 -1.95
C GLN A 39 -23.57 -2.48 -2.42
N GLY A 40 -24.43 -2.97 -1.50
CA GLY A 40 -25.66 -3.73 -1.81
C GLY A 40 -26.36 -4.43 -0.63
N GLU A 41 -27.34 -3.74 -0.02
CA GLU A 41 -28.53 -4.15 0.78
C GLU A 41 -28.54 -5.33 1.81
N SER A 42 -29.08 -5.02 3.01
CA SER A 42 -29.40 -5.83 4.22
C SER A 42 -30.65 -6.74 4.01
N PRO A 43 -30.99 -7.80 4.83
CA PRO A 43 -30.80 -7.87 6.30
C PRO A 43 -30.48 -9.23 6.96
N ALA A 44 -29.64 -9.20 8.00
CA ALA A 44 -29.76 -10.01 9.24
C ALA A 44 -28.79 -9.45 10.30
N GLU A 45 -29.33 -9.07 11.46
CA GLU A 45 -28.61 -8.46 12.58
C GLU A 45 -27.53 -9.39 13.16
N THR A 46 -26.28 -9.00 12.97
CA THR A 46 -25.10 -9.50 13.69
C THR A 46 -24.57 -8.37 14.59
N PRO A 47 -23.98 -8.68 15.76
CA PRO A 47 -23.62 -7.65 16.72
C PRO A 47 -22.49 -6.78 16.15
N VAL A 48 -22.87 -5.55 15.83
CA VAL A 48 -21.96 -4.48 15.43
C VAL A 48 -21.05 -4.19 16.62
N CYS A 49 -19.74 -4.42 16.47
CA CYS A 49 -18.76 -3.79 17.35
C CYS A 49 -18.77 -2.28 17.09
N SER A 50 -19.69 -1.58 17.75
CA SER A 50 -19.78 -0.13 17.79
C SER A 50 -18.62 0.40 18.63
N GLY A 51 -17.48 0.59 17.98
CA GLY A 51 -16.27 1.15 18.58
C GLY A 51 -15.35 1.71 17.52
N SER A 52 -15.87 2.53 16.62
CA SER A 52 -15.08 3.34 15.68
C SER A 52 -14.43 4.49 16.44
N ASP A 53 -13.42 4.20 17.25
CA ASP A 53 -12.56 5.27 17.76
C ASP A 53 -11.62 5.68 16.62
N THR A 54 -12.14 6.49 15.69
CA THR A 54 -11.39 7.12 14.59
C THR A 54 -10.51 8.27 15.08
N THR A 55 -10.31 8.37 16.39
CA THR A 55 -9.48 9.38 17.01
C THR A 55 -8.04 9.18 16.58
N LEU A 56 -7.48 10.23 15.97
CA LEU A 56 -6.09 10.26 15.59
C LEU A 56 -5.20 10.12 16.83
N ASP A 57 -4.21 9.24 16.78
CA ASP A 57 -3.24 9.07 17.86
C ASP A 57 -2.65 10.44 18.25
N ALA A 58 -2.59 10.71 19.56
CA ALA A 58 -2.20 12.02 20.06
C ALA A 58 -0.78 12.43 19.62
N SER A 59 0.12 11.46 19.45
CA SER A 59 1.48 11.71 18.96
C SER A 59 1.48 12.10 17.48
N VAL A 60 0.67 11.41 16.65
CA VAL A 60 0.50 11.76 15.24
C VAL A 60 -0.15 13.13 15.10
N LYS A 61 -1.21 13.41 15.87
CA LYS A 61 -1.86 14.72 15.85
C LYS A 61 -0.89 15.83 16.23
N SER A 62 -0.16 15.66 17.34
CA SER A 62 0.81 16.66 17.80
C SER A 62 1.90 16.91 16.77
N TRP A 63 2.35 15.86 16.09
CA TRP A 63 3.33 15.97 15.01
C TRP A 63 2.76 16.67 13.77
N LEU A 64 1.52 16.37 13.35
CA LEU A 64 0.86 17.08 12.24
C LEU A 64 0.66 18.57 12.54
N ASP A 65 0.23 18.88 13.77
CA ASP A 65 0.05 20.26 14.24
C ASP A 65 1.39 21.01 14.22
N ALA A 66 2.48 20.36 14.66
CA ALA A 66 3.82 20.94 14.66
C ALA A 66 4.35 21.26 13.25
N HIS A 67 3.89 20.54 12.22
CA HIS A 67 4.27 20.75 10.82
C HIS A 67 3.22 21.54 10.02
N GLU A 68 2.15 22.04 10.65
CA GLU A 68 1.01 22.69 9.99
C GLU A 68 1.41 23.84 9.08
N ALA A 69 2.22 24.77 9.58
CA ALA A 69 2.68 25.91 8.79
C ALA A 69 3.39 25.46 7.50
N GLN A 70 4.22 24.42 7.58
CA GLN A 70 5.03 23.94 6.46
C GLN A 70 4.18 23.25 5.40
N TRP A 71 3.30 22.31 5.79
CA TRP A 71 2.50 21.59 4.80
C TRP A 71 1.42 22.50 4.18
N ARG A 72 0.87 23.47 4.94
CA ARG A 72 -0.04 24.48 4.39
C ARG A 72 0.64 25.39 3.38
N GLU A 73 1.83 25.89 3.70
CA GLU A 73 2.57 26.76 2.78
C GLU A 73 2.87 26.05 1.45
N ARG A 74 3.25 24.77 1.49
CA ARG A 74 3.49 23.98 0.28
C ARG A 74 2.23 23.86 -0.58
N ILE A 75 1.09 23.55 0.03
CA ILE A 75 -0.20 23.47 -0.68
C ILE A 75 -0.59 24.82 -1.26
N ALA A 76 -0.43 25.91 -0.50
CA ALA A 76 -0.70 27.27 -0.98
C ALA A 76 0.17 27.68 -2.19
N ARG A 77 1.37 27.09 -2.32
CA ARG A 77 2.26 27.25 -3.48
C ARG A 77 1.95 26.27 -4.63
N GLY A 78 0.81 25.57 -4.58
CA GLY A 78 0.38 24.61 -5.58
C GLY A 78 1.21 23.32 -5.59
N LYS A 79 1.79 22.91 -4.45
CA LYS A 79 2.48 21.62 -4.33
C LYS A 79 1.53 20.56 -3.77
N HIS A 80 1.64 19.35 -4.31
CA HIS A 80 0.96 18.17 -3.79
C HIS A 80 1.90 17.42 -2.85
N LEU A 81 1.34 16.89 -1.77
CA LEU A 81 2.11 16.23 -0.71
C LEU A 81 1.80 14.75 -0.65
N VAL A 82 2.81 13.95 -0.34
CA VAL A 82 2.65 12.53 -0.02
C VAL A 82 2.98 12.33 1.44
N VAL A 83 2.06 11.71 2.17
CA VAL A 83 2.29 11.24 3.54
C VAL A 83 2.36 9.72 3.51
N GLY A 84 3.51 9.16 3.88
CA GLY A 84 3.72 7.72 3.97
C GLY A 84 3.30 7.18 5.33
N ILE A 85 2.46 6.16 5.35
CA ILE A 85 1.98 5.49 6.57
C ILE A 85 2.35 4.01 6.43
N ASP A 86 3.54 3.67 6.90
CA ASP A 86 4.16 2.36 6.72
C ASP A 86 4.11 1.57 8.03
N GLY A 87 4.39 0.28 7.95
CA GLY A 87 4.26 -0.68 9.04
C GLY A 87 3.98 -2.06 8.48
N ARG A 88 4.20 -3.08 9.31
CA ARG A 88 3.91 -4.47 8.91
C ARG A 88 2.40 -4.74 8.85
N SER A 89 2.00 -5.82 8.19
CA SER A 89 0.61 -6.30 8.15
C SER A 89 0.08 -6.45 9.57
N GLY A 90 -1.14 -5.98 9.81
CA GLY A 90 -1.79 -5.94 11.13
C GLY A 90 -1.37 -4.80 12.07
N ALA A 91 -0.51 -3.86 11.66
CA ALA A 91 -0.02 -2.78 12.53
C ALA A 91 -0.97 -1.58 12.74
N GLY A 92 -2.11 -1.53 12.05
CA GLY A 92 -3.10 -0.45 12.19
C GLY A 92 -2.96 0.73 11.22
N LYS A 93 -2.15 0.59 10.16
CA LYS A 93 -1.91 1.62 9.12
C LYS A 93 -3.19 2.23 8.54
N SER A 94 -4.12 1.41 8.04
CA SER A 94 -5.36 1.89 7.44
C SER A 94 -6.25 2.66 8.42
N THR A 95 -6.22 2.31 9.72
CA THR A 95 -6.92 3.07 10.76
C THR A 95 -6.26 4.44 10.97
N CYS A 96 -4.93 4.49 11.05
CA CYS A 96 -4.18 5.76 11.09
C CYS A 96 -4.46 6.61 9.85
N ALA A 97 -4.45 6.03 8.65
CA ALA A 97 -4.73 6.72 7.39
C ALA A 97 -6.12 7.36 7.37
N ARG A 98 -7.16 6.63 7.80
CA ARG A 98 -8.52 7.17 7.93
C ARG A 98 -8.61 8.31 8.95
N ALA A 99 -7.95 8.18 10.10
CA ALA A 99 -7.92 9.23 11.11
C ALA A 99 -7.18 10.50 10.60
N MET A 100 -6.07 10.33 9.89
CA MET A 100 -5.34 11.43 9.25
C MET A 100 -6.16 12.09 8.14
N GLN A 101 -6.89 11.31 7.34
CA GLN A 101 -7.80 11.84 6.33
C GLN A 101 -8.88 12.73 6.95
N ALA A 102 -9.50 12.27 8.05
CA ALA A 102 -10.48 13.05 8.79
C ALA A 102 -9.87 14.32 9.40
N TYR A 103 -8.64 14.24 9.93
CA TYR A 103 -7.90 15.40 10.42
C TYR A 103 -7.70 16.44 9.31
N PHE A 104 -7.16 16.06 8.15
CA PHE A 104 -6.94 16.99 7.04
C PHE A 104 -8.24 17.60 6.52
N ALA A 105 -9.32 16.81 6.46
CA ALA A 105 -10.64 17.31 6.11
C ALA A 105 -11.13 18.39 7.10
N SER A 106 -10.92 18.19 8.41
CA SER A 106 -11.25 19.19 9.44
C SER A 106 -10.43 20.48 9.30
N CYS A 107 -9.23 20.38 8.72
CA CYS A 107 -8.34 21.50 8.40
C CYS A 107 -8.66 22.17 7.06
N GLY A 108 -9.71 21.73 6.35
CA GLY A 108 -10.12 22.24 5.03
C GLY A 108 -9.22 21.79 3.87
N VAL A 109 -8.49 20.69 4.03
CA VAL A 109 -7.54 20.17 3.03
C VAL A 109 -7.99 18.83 2.48
N SER A 110 -7.99 18.68 1.16
CA SER A 110 -8.33 17.42 0.50
C SER A 110 -7.19 16.41 0.64
N ALA A 111 -7.50 15.27 1.25
CA ALA A 111 -6.60 14.13 1.38
C ALA A 111 -7.29 12.86 0.86
N GLN A 112 -6.56 12.05 0.09
CA GLN A 112 -7.05 10.77 -0.42
C GLN A 112 -6.10 9.65 -0.05
N ILE A 113 -6.68 8.49 0.25
CA ILE A 113 -5.95 7.29 0.67
C ILE A 113 -5.66 6.45 -0.58
N VAL A 114 -4.41 6.00 -0.70
CA VAL A 114 -3.97 4.97 -1.65
C VAL A 114 -3.28 3.88 -0.84
N GLU A 115 -3.85 2.68 -0.86
CA GLU A 115 -3.26 1.49 -0.21
C GLU A 115 -2.30 0.83 -1.21
N VAL A 116 -1.04 0.61 -0.81
CA VAL A 116 0.00 0.01 -1.67
C VAL A 116 -0.48 -1.34 -2.21
N GLU A 117 -1.13 -2.13 -1.36
CA GLU A 117 -1.62 -3.46 -1.66
C GLU A 117 -2.69 -3.51 -2.76
N ASP A 118 -3.35 -2.39 -3.08
CA ASP A 118 -4.27 -2.32 -4.22
C ASP A 118 -3.52 -2.30 -5.56
N TYR A 119 -2.21 -2.02 -5.56
CA TYR A 119 -1.42 -1.74 -6.76
C TYR A 119 -0.20 -2.66 -6.92
N ILE A 120 -0.25 -3.86 -6.34
CA ILE A 120 0.80 -4.88 -6.42
C ILE A 120 0.23 -6.20 -6.95
N GLU A 121 1.05 -6.93 -7.71
CA GLU A 121 0.64 -8.18 -8.36
C GLU A 121 0.69 -9.37 -7.40
N GLY A 122 -0.46 -9.68 -6.80
CA GLY A 122 -0.68 -10.87 -6.00
C GLY A 122 0.23 -10.99 -4.77
N TRP A 123 0.26 -12.18 -4.19
CA TRP A 123 0.91 -12.43 -2.90
C TRP A 123 2.43 -12.29 -2.90
N SER A 124 3.08 -12.32 -4.07
CA SER A 124 4.54 -12.21 -4.24
C SER A 124 4.98 -10.89 -4.88
N GLY A 125 4.07 -9.94 -5.06
CA GLY A 125 4.30 -8.72 -5.82
C GLY A 125 4.75 -7.52 -4.98
N LEU A 126 4.89 -7.63 -3.66
CA LEU A 126 5.03 -6.45 -2.78
C LEU A 126 6.27 -5.60 -3.13
N VAL A 127 7.44 -6.23 -3.25
CA VAL A 127 8.69 -5.52 -3.54
C VAL A 127 8.66 -4.88 -4.92
N ALA A 128 8.33 -5.66 -5.95
CA ALA A 128 8.25 -5.18 -7.33
C ALA A 128 7.16 -4.10 -7.50
N GLY A 129 6.03 -4.28 -6.82
CA GLY A 129 4.91 -3.36 -6.81
C GLY A 129 5.28 -1.99 -6.23
N CYS A 130 6.04 -1.93 -5.13
CA CYS A 130 6.56 -0.66 -4.59
C CYS A 130 7.42 0.11 -5.62
N VAL A 131 8.23 -0.60 -6.41
CA VAL A 131 9.04 0.01 -7.48
C VAL A 131 8.16 0.51 -8.62
N LEU A 132 7.16 -0.27 -9.03
CA LEU A 132 6.23 0.09 -10.11
C LEU A 132 5.24 1.21 -9.73
N LEU A 133 4.94 1.35 -8.43
CA LEU A 133 4.05 2.37 -7.90
C LEU A 133 4.74 3.75 -7.82
N ALA A 134 6.05 3.79 -7.57
CA ALA A 134 6.83 5.02 -7.46
C ALA A 134 6.62 6.04 -8.60
N PRO A 135 6.67 5.69 -9.91
CA PRO A 135 6.38 6.65 -10.97
C PRO A 135 4.94 7.21 -10.91
N ARG A 136 3.96 6.45 -10.41
CA ARG A 136 2.56 6.92 -10.27
C ARG A 136 2.42 7.92 -9.13
N VAL A 137 3.13 7.68 -8.02
CA VAL A 137 3.23 8.63 -6.91
C VAL A 137 3.98 9.90 -7.35
N ALA A 138 5.02 9.78 -8.17
CA ALA A 138 5.73 10.91 -8.74
C ALA A 138 4.84 11.77 -9.65
N ASP A 139 3.97 11.13 -10.45
CA ASP A 139 2.96 11.84 -11.24
C ASP A 139 1.97 12.60 -10.36
N PHE A 140 1.54 12.02 -9.23
CA PHE A 140 0.72 12.73 -8.25
C PHE A 140 1.46 13.96 -7.68
N VAL A 141 2.72 13.82 -7.27
CA VAL A 141 3.51 14.96 -6.75
C VAL A 141 3.59 16.11 -7.76
N ARG A 142 3.66 15.78 -9.05
CA ARG A 142 3.76 16.75 -10.15
C ARG A 142 2.42 17.39 -10.53
N THR A 143 1.33 16.64 -10.47
CA THR A 143 0.05 17.02 -11.10
C THR A 143 -1.16 17.06 -10.18
N GLY A 144 -1.06 16.47 -8.99
CA GLY A 144 -2.18 16.27 -8.08
C GLY A 144 -3.11 15.14 -8.48
N VAL A 145 -2.74 14.37 -9.50
CA VAL A 145 -3.52 13.26 -10.04
C VAL A 145 -2.72 11.97 -9.92
N PHE A 146 -3.28 11.00 -9.20
CA PHE A 146 -2.79 9.64 -9.12
C PHE A 146 -3.63 8.76 -10.05
N VAL A 147 -2.97 8.00 -10.94
CA VAL A 147 -3.62 7.14 -11.93
C VAL A 147 -2.91 5.79 -11.97
N ALA A 148 -3.61 4.71 -11.66
CA ALA A 148 -3.06 3.36 -11.72
C ALA A 148 -4.17 2.30 -11.83
N ARG A 149 -3.82 1.13 -12.39
CA ARG A 149 -4.69 -0.06 -12.36
C ARG A 149 -4.56 -0.75 -11.01
N THR A 150 -5.65 -1.26 -10.49
CA THR A 150 -5.64 -2.02 -9.25
C THR A 150 -5.50 -3.52 -9.53
N TRP A 151 -4.96 -4.26 -8.59
CA TRP A 151 -4.94 -5.71 -8.64
C TRP A 151 -6.25 -6.27 -8.07
N ASP A 152 -6.93 -7.11 -8.84
CA ASP A 152 -8.07 -7.88 -8.34
C ASP A 152 -7.55 -9.16 -7.68
N TRP A 153 -7.58 -9.16 -6.35
CA TRP A 153 -7.12 -10.28 -5.53
C TRP A 153 -7.97 -11.56 -5.67
N TYR A 154 -9.22 -11.45 -6.10
CA TYR A 154 -10.10 -12.62 -6.33
C TYR A 154 -9.84 -13.20 -7.72
N ALA A 155 -9.78 -12.33 -8.73
CA ALA A 155 -9.54 -12.73 -10.11
C ALA A 155 -8.06 -13.05 -10.40
N ASP A 156 -7.16 -12.75 -9.47
CA ASP A 156 -5.70 -12.88 -9.62
C ASP A 156 -5.20 -12.23 -10.92
N SER A 157 -5.69 -11.01 -11.18
CA SER A 157 -5.38 -10.27 -12.40
C SER A 157 -5.51 -8.76 -12.22
N TRP A 158 -4.85 -8.01 -13.10
CA TRP A 158 -5.00 -6.55 -13.13
C TRP A 158 -6.41 -6.15 -13.59
N SER A 159 -6.99 -5.15 -12.93
CA SER A 159 -8.28 -4.57 -13.30
C SER A 159 -8.25 -4.01 -14.73
N VAL A 160 -9.39 -4.13 -15.41
CA VAL A 160 -9.60 -3.45 -16.71
C VAL A 160 -9.72 -1.95 -16.49
N ASP A 161 -10.40 -1.55 -15.42
CA ASP A 161 -10.60 -0.16 -15.04
C ASP A 161 -9.33 0.46 -14.44
N VAL A 162 -9.18 1.77 -14.65
CA VAL A 162 -8.06 2.55 -14.13
C VAL A 162 -8.60 3.46 -13.02
N SER A 163 -8.06 3.30 -11.81
CA SER A 163 -8.38 4.18 -10.69
C SER A 163 -7.72 5.54 -10.90
N THR A 164 -8.48 6.61 -10.67
CA THR A 164 -8.01 8.00 -10.76
C THR A 164 -8.39 8.75 -9.49
N THR A 165 -7.41 9.31 -8.81
CA THR A 165 -7.56 10.02 -7.53
C THR A 165 -6.95 11.41 -7.62
N THR A 166 -7.66 12.42 -7.13
CA THR A 166 -7.17 13.81 -7.08
C THR A 166 -7.25 14.38 -5.66
N ALA A 167 -6.16 15.02 -5.21
CA ALA A 167 -6.08 15.58 -3.86
C ALA A 167 -4.94 16.60 -3.72
N SER A 168 -4.97 17.38 -2.63
CA SER A 168 -3.81 18.16 -2.21
C SER A 168 -2.78 17.26 -1.51
N ILE A 169 -3.26 16.23 -0.80
CA ILE A 169 -2.46 15.26 -0.06
C ILE A 169 -2.82 13.83 -0.47
N LEU A 170 -1.82 13.02 -0.78
CA LEU A 170 -1.94 11.58 -0.93
C LEU A 170 -1.45 10.90 0.35
N LEU A 171 -2.34 10.18 1.02
CA LEU A 171 -2.01 9.31 2.15
C LEU A 171 -1.67 7.93 1.57
N LEU A 172 -0.38 7.70 1.33
CA LEU A 172 0.13 6.42 0.86
C LEU A 172 0.30 5.51 2.06
N THR A 173 -0.57 4.52 2.20
CA THR A 173 -0.59 3.56 3.31
C THR A 173 -0.34 2.17 2.78
N GLY A 174 0.28 1.31 3.58
CA GLY A 174 0.55 -0.07 3.18
C GLY A 174 1.94 -0.53 3.57
N CYS A 175 2.19 -1.82 3.43
CA CYS A 175 3.51 -2.39 3.64
C CYS A 175 4.44 -1.82 2.56
N GLY A 176 5.52 -1.15 2.96
CA GLY A 176 6.46 -0.55 2.00
C GLY A 176 6.06 0.83 1.50
N ALA A 177 5.04 1.49 2.08
CA ALA A 177 4.66 2.85 1.73
C ALA A 177 5.80 3.87 1.88
N THR A 178 6.85 3.53 2.64
CA THR A 178 8.06 4.35 2.83
C THR A 178 9.33 3.62 2.39
N SER A 179 9.19 2.58 1.56
CA SER A 179 10.29 1.80 0.96
C SER A 179 11.26 2.69 0.16
N ALA A 180 12.44 2.14 -0.16
CA ALA A 180 13.51 2.91 -0.83
C ALA A 180 13.07 3.59 -2.13
N SER A 181 12.22 2.96 -2.94
CA SER A 181 11.70 3.52 -4.19
C SER A 181 10.71 4.67 -3.98
N LEU A 182 9.95 4.64 -2.89
CA LEU A 182 8.88 5.60 -2.57
C LEU A 182 9.37 6.75 -1.69
N ALA A 183 10.35 6.51 -0.83
CA ALA A 183 10.85 7.47 0.15
C ALA A 183 11.24 8.85 -0.44
N PRO A 184 11.86 8.96 -1.64
CA PRO A 184 12.17 10.27 -2.23
C PRO A 184 10.93 11.13 -2.56
N LEU A 185 9.74 10.52 -2.63
CA LEU A 185 8.48 11.16 -2.98
C LEU A 185 7.66 11.54 -1.74
N VAL A 186 7.96 10.90 -0.60
CA VAL A 186 7.28 11.10 0.68
C VAL A 186 7.77 12.38 1.35
N ASN A 187 6.84 13.23 1.80
CA ASN A 187 7.17 14.49 2.47
C ASN A 187 7.10 14.41 4.00
N LEU A 188 6.26 13.49 4.50
CA LEU A 188 5.90 13.30 5.89
C LEU A 188 5.67 11.80 6.07
N SER A 189 6.16 11.21 7.14
CA SER A 189 6.21 9.75 7.24
C SER A 189 6.00 9.20 8.65
N VAL A 190 5.18 8.14 8.74
CA VAL A 190 4.77 7.50 9.98
C VAL A 190 5.10 6.00 9.87
N TRP A 191 5.79 5.47 10.87
CA TRP A 191 5.92 4.02 11.07
C TRP A 191 4.96 3.54 12.17
N MET A 192 4.04 2.65 11.80
CA MET A 192 3.16 1.96 12.72
C MET A 192 3.87 0.69 13.23
N ASP A 193 4.24 0.71 14.50
CA ASP A 193 4.96 -0.39 15.15
C ASP A 193 4.01 -1.21 16.04
N ALA A 194 4.04 -2.52 15.89
CA ALA A 194 3.21 -3.44 16.67
C ALA A 194 3.90 -4.81 16.81
N PRO A 195 3.89 -5.43 18.01
CA PRO A 195 4.38 -6.79 18.20
C PRO A 195 3.66 -7.79 17.29
N GLU A 196 4.36 -8.85 16.87
CA GLU A 196 3.80 -9.82 15.92
C GLU A 196 2.53 -10.50 16.42
N ASP A 197 2.47 -10.87 17.71
CA ASP A 197 1.29 -11.50 18.28
C ASP A 197 0.04 -10.60 18.19
N ILE A 198 0.24 -9.29 18.35
CA ILE A 198 -0.83 -8.30 18.16
C ILE A 198 -1.21 -8.20 16.69
N ARG A 199 -0.22 -8.06 15.80
CA ARG A 199 -0.45 -7.97 14.36
C ARG A 199 -1.21 -9.18 13.81
N ARG A 200 -0.82 -10.39 14.21
CA ARG A 200 -1.51 -11.65 13.84
C ARG A 200 -2.95 -11.66 14.33
N ARG A 201 -3.19 -11.30 15.60
CA ARG A 201 -4.56 -11.20 16.14
C ARG A 201 -5.41 -10.21 15.35
N MET A 202 -4.87 -9.03 15.01
CA MET A 202 -5.59 -8.03 14.22
C MET A 202 -5.91 -8.50 12.81
N VAL A 203 -5.00 -9.24 12.18
CA VAL A 203 -5.27 -9.85 10.87
C VAL A 203 -6.33 -10.95 10.97
N VAL A 204 -6.26 -11.83 11.98
CA VAL A 204 -7.28 -12.86 12.19
C VAL A 204 -8.66 -12.26 12.38
N LEU A 205 -8.78 -11.19 13.17
CA LEU A 205 -10.05 -10.50 13.39
C LEU A 205 -10.60 -9.82 12.12
N ARG A 206 -9.72 -9.39 11.21
CA ARG A 206 -10.09 -8.65 10.00
C ARG A 206 -10.37 -9.57 8.80
N ASP A 207 -9.46 -10.50 8.53
CA ASP A 207 -9.37 -11.27 7.29
C ASP A 207 -9.53 -12.79 7.51
N GLY A 208 -9.51 -13.25 8.76
CA GLY A 208 -9.44 -14.68 9.09
C GLY A 208 -8.00 -15.22 9.14
N ASP A 209 -7.87 -16.55 9.10
CA ASP A 209 -6.59 -17.25 9.32
C ASP A 209 -5.53 -16.90 8.26
N PRO A 210 -4.40 -16.25 8.62
CA PRO A 210 -3.38 -15.85 7.68
C PRO A 210 -2.30 -16.90 7.43
N GLU A 211 -2.35 -18.08 8.08
CA GLU A 211 -1.26 -19.07 8.08
C GLU A 211 -0.75 -19.40 6.68
N SER A 212 -1.63 -19.45 5.69
CA SER A 212 -1.28 -19.78 4.31
C SER A 212 -0.34 -18.77 3.63
N TRP A 213 -0.40 -17.49 4.00
CA TRP A 213 0.33 -16.41 3.32
C TRP A 213 1.29 -15.62 4.24
N TRP A 214 1.17 -15.77 5.57
CA TRP A 214 1.90 -14.94 6.54
C TRP A 214 3.41 -14.96 6.34
N ALA A 215 4.00 -16.14 6.18
CA ALA A 215 5.44 -16.29 6.03
C ALA A 215 5.95 -15.65 4.72
N LEU A 216 5.25 -15.92 3.61
CA LEU A 216 5.58 -15.36 2.29
C LEU A 216 5.50 -13.83 2.28
N TRP A 217 4.49 -13.26 2.93
CA TRP A 217 4.34 -11.82 3.04
C TRP A 217 5.44 -11.21 3.91
N ALA A 218 5.71 -11.84 5.05
CA ALA A 218 6.74 -11.41 5.99
C ALA A 218 8.14 -11.36 5.36
N GLU A 219 8.49 -12.30 4.48
CA GLU A 219 9.76 -12.29 3.76
C GLU A 219 9.93 -11.05 2.87
N GLN A 220 8.86 -10.61 2.22
CA GLN A 220 8.88 -9.42 1.37
C GLN A 220 8.92 -8.12 2.18
N GLU A 221 8.17 -8.05 3.28
CA GLU A 221 8.27 -6.92 4.23
C GLU A 221 9.71 -6.77 4.73
N GLU A 222 10.34 -7.88 5.11
CA GLU A 222 11.72 -7.92 5.58
C GLU A 222 12.71 -7.53 4.48
N ALA A 223 12.47 -7.91 3.23
CA ALA A 223 13.28 -7.47 2.10
C ALA A 223 13.27 -5.95 1.93
N LEU A 224 12.09 -5.33 2.03
CA LEU A 224 11.95 -3.87 1.97
C LEU A 224 12.66 -3.17 3.14
N LEU A 225 12.51 -3.72 4.36
CA LEU A 225 13.15 -3.17 5.56
C LEU A 225 14.68 -3.29 5.54
N ARG A 226 15.22 -4.33 4.90
CA ARG A 226 16.66 -4.49 4.69
C ARG A 226 17.22 -3.46 3.70
N GLU A 227 16.47 -3.14 2.66
CA GLU A 227 16.87 -2.11 1.68
C GLU A 227 16.79 -0.71 2.29
N ARG A 228 15.75 -0.44 3.08
CA ARG A 228 15.57 0.80 3.83
C ARG A 228 14.95 0.50 5.18
N ASN A 229 15.66 0.83 6.26
CA ASN A 229 15.15 0.66 7.62
C ASN A 229 14.06 1.69 7.95
N SER A 230 12.83 1.45 7.46
CA SER A 230 11.68 2.32 7.69
C SER A 230 11.33 2.47 9.17
N GLN A 231 11.73 1.52 10.03
CA GLN A 231 11.52 1.63 11.48
C GLN A 231 12.32 2.80 12.08
N GLU A 232 13.46 3.15 11.49
CA GLU A 232 14.34 4.22 11.98
C GLU A 232 14.31 5.48 11.10
N CYS A 233 13.95 5.34 9.83
CA CYS A 233 13.99 6.44 8.86
C CYS A 233 12.72 7.30 8.82
N ASN A 234 11.62 6.85 9.43
CA ASN A 234 10.35 7.59 9.44
C ASN A 234 10.37 8.71 10.48
N ASP A 235 9.67 9.81 10.19
CA ASP A 235 9.67 11.03 11.03
C ASP A 235 9.09 10.77 12.43
N ILE A 236 8.10 9.87 12.52
CA ILE A 236 7.49 9.45 13.77
C ILE A 236 7.21 7.95 13.79
N ILE A 237 7.41 7.35 14.96
CA ILE A 237 7.07 5.96 15.26
C ILE A 237 5.88 5.94 16.21
N VAL A 238 4.81 5.30 15.80
CA VAL A 238 3.60 5.11 16.61
C VAL A 238 3.54 3.67 17.04
N ARG A 239 3.66 3.43 18.35
CA ARG A 239 3.57 2.08 18.90
C ARG A 239 2.12 1.78 19.23
N ALA A 240 1.58 0.75 18.59
CA ALA A 240 0.28 0.22 18.96
C ALA A 240 0.33 -0.27 20.41
N HIS A 241 -0.42 0.40 21.28
CA HIS A 241 -0.64 -0.04 22.64
C HIS A 241 -1.96 -0.81 22.70
N ILE A 242 -1.91 -2.07 23.14
CA ILE A 242 -3.11 -2.72 23.63
C ILE A 242 -3.37 -2.15 25.02
N GLY A 243 -4.41 -1.33 25.15
CA GLY A 243 -4.98 -1.02 26.45
C GLY A 243 -5.44 -2.32 27.14
N PRO A 244 -5.51 -2.39 28.48
CA PRO A 244 -5.68 -3.64 29.25
C PRO A 244 -6.99 -4.43 29.01
N TYR A 245 -7.79 -4.10 28.01
CA TYR A 245 -9.10 -4.72 27.74
C TYR A 245 -9.08 -5.98 26.85
N SER A 246 -7.91 -6.51 26.48
CA SER A 246 -7.82 -7.70 25.62
C SER A 246 -7.81 -9.05 26.37
N ALA A 247 -8.10 -9.09 27.67
CA ALA A 247 -8.09 -10.34 28.45
C ALA A 247 -9.40 -11.14 28.39
N ASN A 248 -10.46 -10.63 27.74
CA ASN A 248 -11.80 -11.25 27.78
C ASN A 248 -12.36 -11.59 26.38
N LEU A 249 -11.55 -12.14 25.49
CA LEU A 249 -12.06 -12.89 24.34
C LEU A 249 -11.62 -14.33 24.52
N ASN A 250 -12.52 -15.14 25.09
CA ASN A 250 -12.33 -16.58 25.23
C ASN A 250 -12.11 -17.20 23.85
N PRO A 251 -11.17 -18.14 23.70
CA PRO A 251 -11.13 -18.99 22.51
C PRO A 251 -12.39 -19.84 22.49
N VAL A 252 -13.10 -19.81 21.35
CA VAL A 252 -14.11 -20.82 21.00
C VAL A 252 -13.39 -22.02 20.42
#